data_AF-A0AAJ2YAZ5-F1
#
_entry.id   AF-A0AAJ2YAZ5-F1
#
_cell.length_a   1.000
_cell.length_b   1.000
_cell.length_c   1.000
_cell.angle_alpha   90.00
_cell.angle_beta   90.00
_cell.angle_gamma   90.00
#
_symmetry.space_group_name_H-M   'P 1'
#
loop_
_entity.id
_entity.type
_entity.pdbx_description
1 polymer ?
#
loop_
_entity_poly.entity_id
_entity_poly.type
_entity_poly.pdbx_seq_one_letter_code
_entity_poly.pdbx_strand_id
1 'polypeptide(L)' 'ATSIRVDRPGVAVAGDTSGGWSRIRTPKTTPAQAAAVCREYAHLTPELPFLASFRPPVVVPPMPTTPPSVPQS' A
#
# COMPACT_ATOMS: atom_id res chain seq x y z
N ALA A 1 -32.55 -1.46 1.04
CA ALA A 1 -31.21 -1.14 1.56
C ALA A 1 -30.66 0.09 0.84
N THR A 2 -30.16 1.09 1.56
CA THR A 2 -29.56 2.31 0.98
C THR A 2 -28.06 2.07 0.74
N SER A 3 -27.57 2.23 -0.49
CA SER A 3 -26.16 2.00 -0.83
C SER A 3 -25.39 3.31 -1.03
N ILE A 4 -24.10 3.30 -0.68
CA ILE A 4 -23.21 4.44 -0.89
C ILE A 4 -22.73 4.43 -2.35
N ARG A 5 -23.02 5.49 -3.11
CA ARG A 5 -22.56 5.62 -4.51
C ARG A 5 -21.04 5.48 -4.64
N VAL A 6 -20.58 4.79 -5.68
CA VAL A 6 -19.16 4.42 -5.89
C VAL A 6 -18.26 5.62 -6.16
N ASP A 7 -18.79 6.66 -6.80
CA ASP A 7 -18.05 7.85 -7.23
C ASP A 7 -17.93 8.92 -6.12
N ARG A 8 -18.48 8.66 -4.94
CA ARG A 8 -18.46 9.63 -3.84
C ARG A 8 -17.07 9.67 -3.19
N PRO A 9 -16.47 10.85 -2.98
CA PRO A 9 -15.22 10.94 -2.22
C PRO A 9 -15.35 10.39 -0.80
N GLY A 10 -14.31 9.69 -0.33
CA GLY A 10 -14.29 9.08 1.01
C GLY A 10 -15.15 7.82 1.12
N VAL A 11 -15.26 7.05 0.03
CA VAL A 11 -15.79 5.68 0.05
C VAL A 11 -14.63 4.71 0.28
N ALA A 12 -14.84 3.75 1.18
CA ALA A 12 -13.94 2.63 1.41
C ALA A 12 -14.73 1.32 1.51
N VAL A 13 -14.03 0.19 1.44
CA VAL A 13 -14.58 -1.15 1.61
C VAL A 13 -13.97 -1.77 2.86
N ALA A 14 -14.83 -2.34 3.72
CA ALA A 14 -14.42 -3.06 4.92
C ALA A 14 -14.96 -4.49 4.87
N GLY A 15 -14.15 -5.45 5.32
CA GLY A 15 -14.62 -6.79 5.63
C GLY A 15 -15.44 -6.75 6.91
N ASP A 16 -16.59 -7.43 6.91
CA ASP A 16 -17.39 -7.62 8.12
C ASP A 16 -17.14 -9.02 8.72
N THR A 17 -17.65 -9.26 9.92
CA THR A 17 -17.47 -10.53 10.63
C THR A 17 -18.23 -11.70 10.01
N SER A 18 -19.09 -11.45 9.01
CA SER A 18 -19.79 -12.50 8.26
C SER A 18 -18.97 -13.04 7.08
N GLY A 19 -17.78 -12.48 6.83
CA GLY A 19 -17.00 -12.76 5.62
C GLY A 19 -17.48 -11.98 4.40
N GLY A 20 -18.43 -11.05 4.60
CA GLY A 20 -18.94 -10.15 3.59
C GLY A 20 -18.08 -8.89 3.44
N TRP A 21 -18.38 -8.13 2.38
CA TRP A 21 -17.78 -6.83 2.13
C TRP A 21 -18.85 -5.75 2.15
N SER A 22 -18.57 -4.67 2.87
CA SER A 22 -19.48 -3.54 3.02
C SER A 22 -18.80 -2.24 2.61
N ARG A 23 -19.56 -1.33 1.97
CA ARG A 23 -19.10 0.03 1.69
C ARG A 23 -19.32 0.90 2.92
N ILE A 24 -18.30 1.66 3.30
CA ILE A 24 -18.33 2.58 4.44
C ILE A 24 -17.90 4.00 4.03
N ARG A 25 -18.12 4.97 4.92
CA ARG A 25 -17.63 6.34 4.77
C ARG A 25 -16.39 6.56 5.62
N THR A 26 -15.39 7.22 5.03
CA THR A 26 -14.14 7.61 5.69
C THR A 26 -13.75 9.02 5.25
N PRO A 27 -12.89 9.72 6.02
CA PRO A 27 -12.21 10.90 5.50
C PRO A 27 -11.51 10.56 4.17
N LYS A 28 -11.54 11.49 3.22
CA LYS A 28 -10.89 11.29 1.91
C LYS A 28 -9.38 11.16 2.13
N THR A 29 -8.85 9.97 1.88
CA THR A 29 -7.41 9.71 1.79
C THR A 29 -7.08 9.44 0.33
N THR A 30 -6.05 10.10 -0.21
CA THR A 30 -5.60 9.81 -1.57
C THR A 30 -4.86 8.47 -1.62
N PRO A 31 -4.85 7.76 -2.77
CA PRO A 31 -4.06 6.54 -2.92
C PRO A 31 -2.58 6.71 -2.57
N ALA A 32 -1.99 7.87 -2.90
CA ALA A 32 -0.61 8.19 -2.58
C ALA A 32 -0.36 8.31 -1.07
N GLN A 33 -1.25 8.98 -0.33
CA GLN A 33 -1.17 9.06 1.14
C GLN A 33 -1.32 7.68 1.79
N ALA A 34 -2.28 6.88 1.33
CA ALA A 34 -2.46 5.52 1.83
C ALA A 34 -1.19 4.68 1.61
N ALA A 35 -0.62 4.72 0.40
CA ALA A 35 0.61 4.01 0.09
C ALA A 35 1.82 4.49 0.91
N ALA A 36 1.89 5.78 1.25
CA ALA A 36 2.95 6.32 2.11
C ALA A 36 2.87 5.73 3.52
N VAL A 37 1.68 5.73 4.13
CA VAL A 37 1.45 5.13 5.46
C VAL A 37 1.73 3.63 5.45
N CYS A 38 1.31 2.89 4.41
CA CYS A 38 1.63 1.46 4.30
C CYS A 38 3.14 1.19 4.26
N ARG A 39 3.93 2.06 3.63
CA ARG A 39 5.40 1.93 3.61
C ARG A 39 6.02 2.23 4.97
N GLU A 40 5.54 3.27 5.65
CA GLU A 40 6.00 3.64 6.99
C GLU A 40 5.83 2.49 7.99
N TYR A 41 4.67 1.83 7.97
CA TYR A 41 4.33 0.73 8.89
C TYR A 41 4.59 -0.66 8.31
N ALA A 42 5.33 -0.78 7.20
CA ALA A 42 5.57 -2.07 6.56
C ALA A 42 6.24 -3.08 7.51
N HIS A 43 7.05 -2.59 8.46
CA HIS A 43 7.73 -3.38 9.49
C HIS A 43 6.81 -4.10 10.48
N LEU A 44 5.51 -3.76 10.51
CA LEU A 44 4.50 -4.45 11.32
C LEU A 44 3.83 -5.62 10.58
N THR A 45 4.13 -5.81 9.30
CA THR A 45 3.55 -6.89 8.50
C THR A 45 4.10 -8.24 8.98
N PRO A 46 3.25 -9.23 9.31
CA PRO A 46 3.74 -10.55 9.68
C PRO A 46 4.40 -11.25 8.50
N GLU A 47 5.40 -12.07 8.77
CA GLU A 47 5.94 -12.99 7.77
C GLU A 47 4.90 -14.08 7.46
N LEU A 48 4.55 -14.23 6.18
CA LEU A 48 3.59 -15.21 5.68
C LEU A 48 4.29 -16.12 4.65
N PRO A 49 5.01 -17.17 5.08
CA PRO A 49 5.86 -17.97 4.19
C PRO A 49 5.09 -18.61 3.02
N PHE A 50 3.83 -19.00 3.23
CA PHE A 50 2.97 -19.56 2.19
C PHE A 50 2.64 -18.55 1.06
N LEU A 51 2.85 -17.25 1.28
CA LEU A 51 2.71 -16.21 0.26
C LEU A 51 4.01 -15.88 -0.48
N ALA A 52 5.14 -16.51 -0.14
CA ALA A 52 6.43 -16.18 -0.72
C ALA A 52 6.42 -16.25 -2.27
N SER A 53 5.78 -17.26 -2.84
CA SER A 53 5.66 -17.45 -4.30
C SER A 53 4.81 -16.38 -5.01
N PHE A 54 4.01 -15.60 -4.27
CA PHE A 54 3.16 -14.53 -4.80
C PHE A 54 3.78 -13.14 -4.61
N ARG A 55 4.97 -13.04 -4.01
CA ARG A 55 5.66 -11.75 -3.88
C ARG A 55 6.02 -11.23 -5.29
N PRO A 56 5.78 -9.94 -5.60
CA PRO A 56 6.20 -9.38 -6.87
C PRO A 56 7.73 -9.49 -7.00
N PRO A 57 8.25 -9.72 -8.23
CA PRO A 57 9.69 -9.77 -8.45
C PRO A 57 10.31 -8.45 -7.99
N VAL A 58 11.34 -8.52 -7.16
CA VAL A 58 12.08 -7.34 -6.71
C VAL A 58 12.87 -6.81 -7.90
N VAL A 59 12.42 -5.69 -8.48
CA VAL A 59 13.20 -4.94 -9.46
C VAL A 59 14.27 -4.18 -8.70
N VAL A 60 15.46 -4.78 -8.59
CA VAL A 60 16.63 -4.07 -8.09
C VAL A 60 17.10 -3.16 -9.23
N PRO A 61 17.10 -1.82 -9.06
CA PRO A 61 17.67 -0.95 -10.09
C PRO A 61 19.14 -1.32 -10.29
N PRO A 62 19.66 -1.23 -11.53
CA PRO A 62 21.07 -1.49 -11.77
C PRO A 62 21.91 -0.56 -10.88
N MET A 63 23.01 -1.10 -10.36
CA MET A 63 23.95 -0.32 -9.57
C MET A 63 24.40 0.90 -10.38
N PRO A 64 24.39 2.12 -9.82
CA PRO A 64 24.86 3.30 -10.54
C PRO A 64 26.32 3.08 -10.95
N THR A 65 26.58 3.16 -12.26
CA THR A 65 27.93 3.05 -12.83
C THR A 65 28.76 4.33 -12.63
N THR A 66 28.13 5.42 -12.21
CA THR A 66 28.83 6.67 -11.91
C THR A 66 29.35 6.61 -10.47
N PRO A 67 30.67 6.64 -10.25
CA PRO A 67 31.23 6.67 -8.90
C PRO A 67 30.79 7.97 -8.18
N PRO A 68 30.60 7.94 -6.86
CA PRO A 68 30.27 9.14 -6.10
C PRO A 68 31.41 10.15 -6.21
N SER A 69 31.09 11.40 -6.60
CA SER A 69 32.07 12.49 -6.55
C SER A 69 32.45 12.76 -5.10
N VAL A 70 33.70 12.47 -4.77
CA VAL A 70 34.33 12.95 -3.54
C VAL A 70 34.77 14.40 -3.76
N PRO A 71 34.34 15.37 -2.94
CA PRO A 71 34.87 16.74 -3.05
C PRO A 71 36.36 16.73 -2.73
N GLN A 72 37.19 17.24 -3.64
CA GLN A 72 38.61 17.47 -3.37
C GLN A 72 38.72 18.71 -2.46
N SER A 73 39.50 18.55 -1.38
CA SER A 73 39.78 19.60 -0.39
C SER A 73 40.91 20.52 -0.82
#